data_AF-A0A6I4P8S3-F1
#
_entry.id   AF-A0A6I4P8S3-F1
#
_cell.length_a   1.000
_cell.length_b   1.000
_cell.length_c   1.000
_cell.angle_alpha   90.00
_cell.angle_beta   90.00
_cell.angle_gamma   90.00
#
_symmetry.space_group_name_H-M   'P 1'
#
loop_
_entity.id
_entity.type
_entity.pdbx_description
1 polymer ?
#
loop_
_entity_poly.entity_id
_entity_poly.type
_entity_poly.pdbx_seq_one_letter_code
_entity_poly.pdbx_strand_id
1 'polypeptide(L)'
;MLQNLGGWHLVILLVIVLVVFGAAKLPALAKSIGQSARVLKGEMRGLREDDAAATTPAATAPATSTAAAPVGAVAPVAPLAADDVRHAAAPQNGSTPAA
;
A
#
# COMPACT_ATOMS: atom_id res chain seq x y z
N MET A 1 30.08 29.40 16.39
CA MET A 1 30.90 28.65 15.42
C MET A 1 30.24 27.37 14.88
N LEU A 2 28.93 27.15 15.05
CA LEU A 2 28.25 25.90 14.65
C LEU A 2 27.02 26.10 13.73
N GLN A 3 26.70 27.35 13.38
CA GLN A 3 25.47 27.72 12.66
C GLN A 3 25.63 27.73 11.12
N ASN A 4 26.83 27.46 10.60
CA ASN A 4 27.11 27.49 9.15
C ASN A 4 27.12 26.10 8.47
N LEU A 5 26.88 25.01 9.21
CA LEU A 5 27.03 23.64 8.70
C LEU A 5 25.77 23.05 8.05
N GLY A 6 24.58 23.56 8.35
CA GLY A 6 23.35 22.84 7.99
C GLY A 6 22.81 23.18 6.60
N GLY A 7 22.55 24.47 6.35
CA GLY A 7 21.70 24.88 5.23
C GLY A 7 22.31 24.63 3.86
N TRP A 8 23.51 25.17 3.62
CA TRP A 8 24.12 25.11 2.29
C TRP A 8 24.61 23.70 1.92
N HIS A 9 25.14 22.96 2.90
CA HIS A 9 25.61 21.59 2.71
C HIS A 9 24.47 20.64 2.36
N LEU A 10 23.30 20.80 2.98
CA LEU A 10 22.14 19.97 2.67
C LEU A 10 21.64 20.21 1.24
N VAL A 11 21.68 21.46 0.76
CA VAL A 11 21.34 21.80 -0.63
C VAL A 11 22.36 21.17 -1.59
N ILE A 12 23.67 21.27 -1.31
CA ILE A 12 24.71 20.62 -2.13
C ILE A 12 24.49 19.11 -2.19
N LEU A 13 24.22 18.46 -1.05
CA LEU A 13 24.00 17.02 -0.99
C LEU A 13 22.74 16.62 -1.77
N LEU A 14 21.67 17.39 -1.63
CA LEU A 14 20.44 17.21 -2.39
C LEU A 14 20.72 17.30 -3.90
N VAL A 15 21.49 18.29 -4.35
CA VAL A 15 21.89 18.43 -5.76
C VAL A 15 22.66 17.19 -6.25
N ILE A 16 23.65 16.71 -5.50
CA ILE A 16 24.42 15.51 -5.86
C ILE A 16 23.50 14.29 -6.00
N VAL A 17 22.58 14.09 -5.06
CA VAL A 17 21.64 12.96 -5.12
C VAL A 17 20.66 13.12 -6.27
N LEU A 18 20.20 14.33 -6.60
CA LEU A 18 19.35 14.58 -7.77
C LEU A 18 20.08 14.28 -9.08
N VAL A 19 21.39 14.54 -9.17
CA VAL A 19 22.18 14.22 -10.37
C VAL A 19 22.33 12.71 -10.53
N VAL A 20 22.57 11.97 -9.45
CA VAL A 20 22.77 10.51 -9.49
C VAL A 20 21.46 9.74 -9.63
N PHE A 21 20.43 10.12 -8.88
CA PHE A 21 19.14 9.41 -8.85
C PHE A 21 18.09 10.00 -9.80
N GLY A 22 18.22 11.28 -10.17
CA GLY A 22 17.22 12.02 -10.95
C GLY A 22 16.14 12.68 -10.09
N ALA A 23 15.67 13.86 -10.53
CA ALA A 23 14.66 14.67 -9.82
C ALA A 23 13.32 13.96 -9.60
N ALA A 24 12.94 13.01 -10.47
CA ALA A 24 11.68 12.27 -10.37
C ALA A 24 11.75 11.04 -9.44
N LYS A 25 12.94 10.49 -9.18
CA LYS A 25 13.08 9.21 -8.44
C LYS A 25 13.09 9.41 -6.93
N LEU A 26 13.75 10.46 -6.43
CA LEU A 26 13.72 10.81 -5.01
C LEU A 26 12.30 11.02 -4.44
N PRO A 27 11.42 11.84 -5.06
CA PRO A 27 10.07 12.03 -4.54
C PRO A 27 9.22 10.77 -4.67
N ALA A 28 9.42 9.96 -5.73
CA ALA A 28 8.71 8.69 -5.89
C ALA A 28 9.07 7.68 -4.78
N LEU A 29 10.37 7.52 -4.49
CA LEU A 29 10.89 6.68 -3.40
C LEU A 29 10.43 7.18 -2.02
N ALA A 30 10.50 8.49 -1.79
CA ALA A 30 10.03 9.09 -0.55
C ALA A 30 8.51 8.87 -0.35
N LYS A 31 7.72 8.91 -1.42
CA LYS A 31 6.27 8.69 -1.35
C LYS A 31 5.92 7.24 -1.04
N SER A 32 6.62 6.26 -1.61
CA SER A 32 6.39 4.84 -1.28
C SER A 32 6.83 4.50 0.15
N ILE A 33 8.01 4.97 0.57
CA ILE A 33 8.53 4.78 1.94
C ILE A 33 7.64 5.51 2.95
N GLY A 34 7.19 6.72 2.64
CA GLY A 34 6.32 7.51 3.50
C GLY A 34 4.96 6.87 3.73
N GLN A 35 4.42 6.17 2.72
CA GLN A 35 3.16 5.46 2.84
C GLN A 35 3.28 4.24 3.78
N SER A 36 4.35 3.45 3.67
CA SER A 36 4.64 2.35 4.61
C SER A 36 4.92 2.86 6.02
N ALA A 37 5.68 3.96 6.15
CA ALA A 37 5.96 4.59 7.45
C ALA A 37 4.71 5.18 8.11
N ARG A 38 3.74 5.69 7.32
CA ARG A 38 2.47 6.20 7.85
C ARG A 38 1.60 5.10 8.44
N VAL A 39 1.54 3.94 7.78
CA VAL A 39 0.81 2.77 8.30
C VAL A 39 1.44 2.30 9.61
N LEU A 40 2.76 2.11 9.62
CA LEU A 40 3.49 1.73 10.84
C LEU A 40 3.35 2.75 11.96
N LYS A 41 3.41 4.05 11.64
CA LYS A 41 3.20 5.14 12.60
C LYS A 41 1.80 5.10 13.18
N GLY A 42 0.78 4.84 12.36
CA GLY A 42 -0.62 4.73 12.79
C GLY A 42 -0.83 3.56 13.76
N GLU A 43 -0.31 2.38 13.41
CA GLU A 43 -0.34 1.21 14.29
C GLU A 43 0.42 1.49 15.60
N MET A 44 1.65 2.01 15.53
CA MET A 44 2.43 2.37 16.73
C MET A 44 1.84 3.53 17.54
N ARG A 45 0.98 4.37 16.96
CA ARG A 45 0.25 5.40 17.69
C ARG A 45 -0.88 4.78 18.46
N GLY A 46 -1.65 3.86 17.87
CA GLY A 46 -2.67 3.08 18.56
C GLY A 46 -2.14 2.43 19.84
N LEU A 47 -0.97 1.78 19.78
CA LEU A 47 -0.35 1.19 20.98
C LEU A 47 0.06 2.22 22.05
N ARG A 48 0.52 3.41 21.64
CA ARG A 48 0.89 4.49 22.58
C ARG A 48 -0.33 5.24 23.10
N GLU A 49 -1.38 5.31 22.31
CA GLU A 49 -2.65 5.94 22.62
C GLU A 49 -3.46 5.01 23.54
N ASP A 50 -3.37 3.69 23.42
CA ASP A 50 -3.99 2.75 24.36
C ASP A 50 -3.39 2.87 25.78
N ASP A 51 -2.09 3.20 25.90
CA ASP A 51 -1.47 3.57 27.18
C ASP A 51 -1.90 4.96 27.72
N ALA A 52 -2.34 5.88 26.84
CA ALA A 52 -2.74 7.25 27.20
C ALA A 52 -4.27 7.47 27.26
N ALA A 53 -5.07 6.58 26.66
CA ALA A 53 -6.52 6.68 26.49
C ALA A 53 -7.31 6.22 27.73
N ALA A 54 -6.63 5.87 28.82
CA ALA A 54 -7.24 5.90 30.15
C ALA A 54 -7.70 7.32 30.57
N THR A 55 -7.50 8.36 29.74
CA THR A 55 -8.06 9.71 29.93
C THR A 55 -8.47 10.36 28.57
N THR A 56 -9.67 10.02 28.07
CA THR A 56 -10.68 10.74 27.21
C THR A 56 -10.31 12.04 26.44
N PRO A 57 -10.98 12.44 25.30
CA PRO A 57 -11.56 11.75 24.14
C PRO A 57 -11.04 12.28 22.76
N ALA A 58 -11.52 11.63 21.69
CA ALA A 58 -11.27 11.88 20.27
C ALA A 58 -11.47 13.31 19.73
N ALA A 59 -10.57 13.75 18.84
CA ALA A 59 -10.88 14.71 17.76
C ALA A 59 -9.85 14.66 16.61
N THR A 60 -10.40 14.71 15.38
CA THR A 60 -9.78 15.11 14.10
C THR A 60 -9.28 14.00 13.16
N ALA A 61 -10.21 13.50 12.33
CA ALA A 61 -9.88 12.91 11.04
C ALA A 61 -9.81 14.03 9.97
N PRO A 62 -8.70 14.20 9.21
CA PRO A 62 -8.74 14.93 7.95
C PRO A 62 -9.11 13.96 6.84
N ALA A 63 -10.33 14.09 6.33
CA ALA A 63 -10.68 13.65 4.99
C ALA A 63 -9.99 14.58 3.97
N THR A 64 -9.18 14.03 3.06
CA THR A 64 -8.95 14.56 1.71
C THR A 64 -8.01 13.64 0.93
N SER A 65 -8.57 12.86 -0.01
CA SER A 65 -8.14 12.85 -1.42
C SER A 65 -8.94 11.78 -2.19
N THR A 66 -10.24 12.04 -2.39
CA THR A 66 -10.91 11.61 -3.61
C THR A 66 -10.46 12.58 -4.70
N ALA A 67 -9.53 12.14 -5.55
CA ALA A 67 -9.29 12.75 -6.85
C ALA A 67 -9.87 11.80 -7.89
N ALA A 68 -11.06 12.16 -8.37
CA ALA A 68 -11.74 11.49 -9.46
C ALA A 68 -11.01 11.75 -10.79
N ALA A 69 -10.88 10.71 -11.61
CA ALA A 69 -10.76 10.79 -13.07
C ALA A 69 -11.47 9.55 -13.66
N PRO A 70 -12.04 9.66 -14.87
CA PRO A 70 -13.45 9.39 -15.13
C PRO A 70 -13.80 7.92 -15.38
N VAL A 71 -15.04 7.59 -15.01
CA VAL A 71 -15.74 6.36 -15.38
C VAL A 71 -15.96 6.39 -16.90
N GLY A 72 -15.13 5.65 -17.63
CA GLY A 72 -15.32 5.34 -19.05
C GLY A 72 -15.46 3.83 -19.20
N ALA A 73 -16.56 3.41 -19.83
CA ALA A 73 -16.93 2.04 -20.22
C ALA A 73 -17.64 1.16 -19.16
N VAL A 74 -18.97 1.36 -19.16
CA VAL A 74 -20.04 0.38 -18.91
C VAL A 74 -19.67 -1.07 -19.30
N ALA A 75 -19.85 -2.02 -18.37
CA ALA A 75 -20.79 -3.15 -18.49
C ALA A 75 -20.75 -4.05 -17.24
N PRO A 76 -21.89 -4.27 -16.53
CA PRO A 76 -21.99 -5.29 -15.49
C PRO A 76 -22.21 -6.65 -16.16
N VAL A 77 -21.18 -7.50 -16.21
CA VAL A 77 -21.39 -8.93 -16.47
C VAL A 77 -21.68 -9.61 -15.12
N ALA A 78 -22.92 -10.06 -14.99
CA ALA A 78 -23.48 -10.66 -13.79
C ALA A 78 -22.63 -11.85 -13.27
N PRO A 79 -22.55 -12.04 -11.93
CA PRO A 79 -21.95 -13.24 -11.37
C PRO A 79 -22.88 -14.42 -11.63
N LEU A 80 -22.52 -15.28 -12.59
CA LEU A 80 -23.16 -16.57 -12.78
C LEU A 80 -22.71 -17.49 -11.62
N ALA A 81 -23.39 -17.40 -10.49
CA ALA A 81 -23.37 -18.44 -9.48
C ALA A 81 -24.34 -19.54 -9.93
N ALA A 82 -23.83 -20.59 -10.58
CA ALA A 82 -24.30 -21.99 -10.50
C ALA A 82 -23.55 -22.86 -11.51
N ASP A 83 -23.32 -24.13 -11.14
CA ASP A 83 -22.65 -25.20 -11.89
C ASP A 83 -21.12 -25.08 -12.07
N ASP A 84 -20.34 -25.72 -11.19
CA ASP A 84 -19.96 -27.11 -11.45
C ASP A 84 -19.17 -27.69 -10.26
N VAL A 85 -19.91 -28.28 -9.32
CA VAL A 85 -19.40 -29.23 -8.33
C VAL A 85 -19.29 -30.60 -9.01
N ARG A 86 -18.41 -30.76 -10.02
CA ARG A 86 -18.13 -32.08 -10.66
C ARG A 86 -16.67 -32.37 -10.98
N HIS A 87 -15.71 -31.75 -10.28
CA HIS A 87 -14.30 -32.20 -10.32
C HIS A 87 -13.86 -33.04 -9.11
N ALA A 88 -14.83 -33.58 -8.35
CA ALA A 88 -14.58 -34.55 -7.29
C ALA A 88 -15.55 -35.73 -7.38
N ALA A 89 -15.23 -36.72 -8.24
CA ALA A 89 -15.49 -38.17 -8.05
C ALA A 89 -15.47 -38.94 -9.38
N ALA A 90 -14.38 -39.64 -9.68
CA ALA A 90 -14.43 -40.94 -10.37
C ALA A 90 -13.10 -41.71 -10.20
N PRO A 91 -13.08 -42.83 -9.45
CA PRO A 91 -11.93 -43.73 -9.38
C PRO A 91 -11.78 -44.53 -10.67
N GLN A 92 -10.57 -44.59 -11.21
CA GLN A 92 -10.22 -45.40 -12.38
C GLN A 92 -10.08 -46.86 -11.92
N ASN A 93 -11.17 -47.62 -12.03
CA ASN A 93 -11.22 -49.05 -11.78
C ASN A 93 -11.50 -49.77 -13.10
N GLY A 94 -10.68 -50.75 -13.50
CA GLY A 94 -10.98 -51.57 -14.67
C GLY A 94 -9.78 -52.10 -15.43
N SER A 95 -9.20 -53.17 -14.90
CA SER A 95 -8.41 -54.16 -15.62
C SER A 95 -8.95 -54.47 -17.02
N THR A 96 -8.13 -54.25 -18.05
CA THR A 96 -8.31 -54.86 -19.38
C THR A 96 -7.93 -56.33 -19.34
N PRO A 97 -8.83 -57.25 -19.73
CA PRO A 97 -8.45 -58.60 -20.14
C PRO A 97 -8.04 -58.53 -21.63
N ALA A 98 -6.84 -59.00 -21.96
CA ALA A 98 -6.45 -59.24 -23.34
C ALA A 98 -5.64 -60.54 -23.40
N ALA A 99 -6.05 -61.35 -24.37
CA ALA A 99 -5.73 -62.75 -24.64
C ALA A 99 -4.24 -63.03 -24.90
#